data_AF-A0A2A2QA80-F1
#
_entry.id   AF-A0A2A2QA80-F1
#
_cell.length_a   1.000
_cell.length_b   1.000
_cell.length_c   1.000
_cell.angle_alpha   90.00
_cell.angle_beta   90.00
_cell.angle_gamma   90.00
#
_symmetry.space_group_name_H-M   'P 1'
#
loop_
_entity.id
_entity.type
_entity.pdbx_description
1 polymer ?
#
loop_
_entity_poly.entity_id
_entity_poly.type
_entity_poly.pdbx_seq_one_letter_code
_entity_poly.pdbx_strand_id
1 'polypeptide(L)'
;MKKWMYLIPPTIMLGLFTIVYFSHVEERHVKEKAKVEKIAKEKAELDQKKKVAEAKAREDTKKRNEERDAEEAKKEKDKIDKQAANDKEVRDATAQYNAEADKFAKEAGNLEIELDRLRKEKDKLTRETFDIAKQVELARIARRNAELEIQRVTEMIHRRASASSLVKPPVIPPAPAKS
;
A
#
# COMPACT_ATOMS: atom_id res chain seq x y z
N MET A 1 35.86 -128.63 -25.74
CA MET A 1 34.81 -128.17 -24.81
C MET A 1 34.48 -126.70 -25.06
N LYS A 2 33.19 -126.37 -25.10
CA LYS A 2 32.57 -125.14 -25.65
C LYS A 2 32.85 -123.88 -24.78
N LYS A 3 34.01 -123.24 -24.94
CA LYS A 3 34.33 -121.94 -24.28
C LYS A 3 33.49 -120.76 -24.80
N TRP A 4 32.89 -120.89 -25.99
CA TRP A 4 32.08 -119.86 -26.64
C TRP A 4 30.65 -119.74 -26.06
N MET A 5 30.18 -120.74 -25.30
CA MET A 5 28.83 -120.74 -24.72
C MET A 5 28.68 -119.83 -23.49
N TYR A 6 29.79 -119.49 -22.82
CA TYR A 6 29.82 -118.55 -21.69
C TYR A 6 30.00 -117.08 -22.11
N LEU A 7 30.34 -116.82 -23.38
CA LEU A 7 30.54 -115.46 -23.91
C LEU A 7 29.26 -114.89 -24.54
N ILE A 8 28.43 -115.73 -25.15
CA ILE A 8 27.20 -115.31 -25.84
C ILE A 8 26.19 -114.66 -24.87
N PRO A 9 25.84 -115.25 -23.71
CA PRO A 9 24.84 -114.67 -22.81
C PRO A 9 25.25 -113.29 -22.25
N PRO A 10 26.49 -113.07 -21.75
CA PRO A 10 26.93 -111.75 -21.31
C PRO A 10 26.90 -110.71 -22.42
N THR A 11 27.26 -111.09 -23.65
CA THR A 11 27.31 -110.15 -24.77
C THR A 11 25.91 -109.72 -25.21
N ILE A 12 24.94 -110.64 -25.22
CA ILE A 12 23.53 -110.30 -25.49
C ILE A 12 22.94 -109.44 -24.37
N MET A 13 23.27 -109.75 -23.11
CA MET A 13 22.78 -108.97 -21.98
C MET A 13 23.41 -107.57 -21.96
N LEU A 14 24.68 -107.43 -22.34
CA LEU A 14 25.35 -106.14 -22.51
C LEU A 14 24.73 -105.33 -23.65
N GLY A 15 24.41 -105.98 -24.77
CA GLY A 15 23.72 -105.36 -25.90
C GLY A 15 22.33 -104.79 -25.51
N LEU A 16 21.50 -105.61 -24.86
CA LEU A 16 20.20 -105.16 -24.34
C LEU A 16 20.34 -104.03 -23.32
N PHE A 17 21.33 -104.13 -22.42
CA PHE A 17 21.61 -103.09 -21.43
C PHE A 17 22.01 -101.77 -22.09
N THR A 18 22.87 -101.79 -23.11
CA THR A 18 23.26 -100.56 -23.83
C THR A 18 22.08 -99.87 -24.51
N ILE A 19 21.16 -100.63 -25.12
CA ILE A 19 19.96 -100.05 -25.77
C ILE A 19 19.06 -99.38 -24.72
N VAL A 20 18.79 -100.05 -23.59
CA VAL A 20 17.96 -99.50 -22.51
C VAL A 20 18.64 -98.29 -21.86
N TYR A 21 19.96 -98.34 -21.67
CA TYR A 21 20.74 -97.23 -21.10
C TYR A 21 20.71 -95.99 -21.98
N PHE A 22 20.95 -96.12 -23.29
CA PHE A 22 20.89 -94.99 -24.21
C PHE A 22 19.48 -94.39 -24.31
N SER A 23 18.43 -95.22 -24.33
CA SER A 23 17.04 -94.76 -24.29
C SER A 23 16.74 -93.93 -23.02
N HIS A 24 17.21 -94.38 -21.85
CA HIS A 24 17.02 -93.62 -20.61
C HIS A 24 17.87 -92.35 -20.52
N VAL A 25 19.05 -92.33 -21.13
CA VAL A 25 19.91 -91.14 -21.23
C VAL A 25 19.29 -90.08 -22.15
N GLU A 26 18.70 -90.48 -23.28
CA GLU A 26 17.94 -89.58 -24.15
C GLU A 26 16.70 -89.02 -23.45
N GLU A 27 15.92 -89.85 -22.75
CA GLU A 27 14.79 -89.36 -21.96
C GLU A 27 15.22 -88.37 -20.86
N ARG A 28 16.37 -88.59 -20.22
CA ARG A 28 16.96 -87.66 -19.25
C ARG A 28 17.34 -86.34 -19.91
N HIS A 29 18.01 -86.37 -21.06
CA HIS A 29 18.39 -85.16 -21.79
C HIS A 29 17.17 -84.37 -22.28
N VAL A 30 16.12 -85.04 -22.75
CA VAL A 30 14.85 -84.39 -23.14
C VAL A 30 14.17 -83.76 -21.92
N LYS A 31 14.11 -84.47 -20.79
CA LYS A 31 13.56 -83.92 -19.54
C LYS A 31 14.38 -82.77 -18.98
N GLU A 32 15.71 -82.80 -19.09
CA GLU A 32 16.59 -81.71 -18.66
C GLU A 32 16.49 -80.50 -19.57
N LYS A 33 16.49 -80.69 -20.91
CA LYS A 33 16.23 -79.59 -21.86
C LYS A 33 14.87 -78.95 -21.62
N ALA A 34 13.82 -79.74 -21.42
CA ALA A 34 12.50 -79.22 -21.10
C ALA A 34 12.46 -78.45 -19.76
N LYS A 35 13.22 -78.87 -18.74
CA LYS A 35 13.36 -78.13 -17.48
C LYS A 35 14.13 -76.82 -17.66
N VAL A 36 15.23 -76.84 -18.40
CA VAL A 36 16.04 -75.65 -18.70
C VAL A 36 15.21 -74.64 -19.49
N GLU A 37 14.44 -75.08 -20.49
CA GLU A 37 13.54 -74.23 -21.26
C GLU A 37 12.41 -73.64 -20.41
N LYS A 38 11.82 -74.43 -19.50
CA LYS A 38 10.81 -73.92 -18.55
C LYS A 38 11.39 -72.88 -17.61
N ILE A 39 12.55 -73.14 -17.02
CA ILE A 39 13.25 -72.19 -16.14
C ILE A 39 13.64 -70.93 -16.91
N ALA A 40 14.08 -71.04 -18.17
CA ALA A 40 14.40 -69.90 -19.01
C ALA A 40 13.15 -69.05 -19.34
N LYS A 41 12.01 -69.69 -19.64
CA LYS A 41 10.72 -69.00 -19.86
C LYS A 41 10.22 -68.32 -18.59
N GLU A 42 10.27 -69.00 -17.45
CA GLU A 42 9.88 -68.42 -16.15
C GLU A 42 10.77 -67.23 -15.76
N LYS A 43 12.08 -67.33 -15.97
CA LYS A 43 13.00 -66.19 -15.76
C LYS A 43 12.70 -65.03 -16.71
N ALA A 44 12.44 -65.30 -18.00
CA ALA A 44 12.10 -64.27 -18.97
C ALA A 44 10.77 -63.57 -18.61
N GLU A 45 9.75 -64.31 -18.19
CA GLU A 45 8.49 -63.74 -17.73
C GLU A 45 8.64 -62.92 -16.44
N LEU A 46 9.44 -63.39 -15.48
CA LEU A 46 9.73 -62.65 -14.26
C LEU A 46 10.50 -61.36 -14.55
N ASP A 47 11.49 -61.39 -15.44
CA ASP A 47 12.24 -60.20 -15.84
C ASP A 47 11.38 -59.21 -16.63
N GLN A 48 10.48 -59.69 -17.48
CA GLN A 48 9.50 -58.84 -18.15
C GLN A 48 8.53 -58.19 -17.15
N LYS A 49 8.00 -58.97 -16.18
CA LYS A 49 7.13 -58.44 -15.13
C LYS A 49 7.86 -57.40 -14.26
N LYS A 50 9.12 -57.65 -13.91
CA LYS A 50 9.97 -56.67 -13.20
C LYS A 50 10.17 -55.40 -14.01
N LYS A 51 10.53 -55.50 -15.29
CA LYS A 51 10.72 -54.33 -16.17
C LYS A 51 9.45 -53.50 -16.31
N VAL A 52 8.29 -54.14 -16.48
CA VAL A 52 7.00 -53.43 -16.56
C VAL A 52 6.64 -52.77 -15.23
N ALA A 53 6.87 -53.45 -14.10
CA ALA A 53 6.65 -52.88 -12.77
C ALA A 53 7.58 -51.69 -12.50
N GLU A 54 8.87 -51.79 -12.85
CA GLU A 54 9.84 -50.71 -12.73
C GLU A 54 9.51 -49.52 -13.64
N ALA A 55 9.11 -49.77 -14.90
CA ALA A 55 8.70 -48.71 -15.82
C ALA A 55 7.47 -47.96 -15.29
N LYS A 56 6.46 -48.69 -14.82
CA LYS A 56 5.24 -48.10 -14.24
C LYS A 56 5.54 -47.33 -12.95
N ALA A 57 6.43 -47.84 -12.10
CA ALA A 57 6.87 -47.13 -10.91
C ALA A 57 7.64 -45.84 -11.24
N ARG A 58 8.49 -45.86 -12.28
CA ARG A 58 9.21 -44.67 -12.75
C ARG A 58 8.27 -43.63 -13.35
N GLU A 59 7.27 -44.05 -14.13
CA GLU A 59 6.27 -43.13 -14.68
C GLU A 59 5.40 -42.50 -13.59
N ASP A 60 4.93 -43.29 -12.61
CA ASP A 60 4.15 -42.75 -11.48
C ASP A 60 4.98 -41.75 -10.66
N THR A 61 6.25 -42.06 -10.41
CA THR A 61 7.17 -41.16 -9.71
C THR A 61 7.40 -39.87 -10.50
N LYS A 62 7.60 -39.96 -11.81
CA LYS A 62 7.77 -38.78 -12.67
C LYS A 62 6.52 -37.90 -12.66
N LYS A 63 5.34 -38.48 -12.83
CA LYS A 63 4.07 -37.73 -12.80
C LYS A 63 3.86 -37.00 -11.48
N ARG A 64 4.12 -37.67 -10.34
CA ARG A 64 4.02 -37.02 -9.03
C ARG A 64 5.04 -35.90 -8.86
N ASN A 65 6.25 -36.05 -9.37
CA ASN A 65 7.26 -34.98 -9.31
C ASN A 65 6.84 -33.79 -10.18
N GLU A 66 6.38 -34.03 -11.42
CA GLU A 66 5.89 -32.98 -12.31
C GLU A 66 4.67 -32.24 -11.73
N GLU A 67 3.75 -32.96 -11.08
CA GLU A 67 2.60 -32.37 -10.37
C GLU A 67 3.06 -31.50 -9.19
N ARG A 68 4.04 -31.96 -8.40
CA ARG A 68 4.60 -31.19 -7.28
C ARG A 68 5.34 -29.95 -7.76
N ASP A 69 6.18 -30.08 -8.78
CA ASP A 69 6.94 -28.98 -9.36
C ASP A 69 5.97 -27.92 -9.94
N ALA A 70 4.89 -28.35 -10.59
CA ALA A 70 3.87 -27.43 -11.11
C ALA A 70 3.07 -26.75 -10.00
N GLU A 71 2.74 -27.46 -8.91
CA GLU A 71 2.05 -26.88 -7.76
C GLU A 71 2.95 -25.90 -6.99
N GLU A 72 4.23 -26.25 -6.79
CA GLU A 72 5.22 -25.38 -6.16
C GLU A 72 5.49 -24.13 -7.00
N ALA A 73 5.62 -24.26 -8.33
CA ALA A 73 5.77 -23.13 -9.23
C ALA A 73 4.55 -22.19 -9.21
N LYS A 74 3.32 -22.73 -9.11
CA LYS A 74 2.11 -21.91 -8.95
C LYS A 74 2.11 -21.19 -7.60
N LYS A 75 2.39 -21.90 -6.51
CA LYS A 75 2.47 -21.32 -5.16
C LYS A 75 3.54 -20.22 -5.07
N GLU A 76 4.68 -20.39 -5.73
CA GLU A 76 5.74 -19.40 -5.75
C GLU A 76 5.35 -18.17 -6.57
N LYS A 77 4.76 -18.36 -7.75
CA LYS A 77 4.19 -17.26 -8.55
C LYS A 77 3.14 -16.48 -7.77
N ASP A 78 2.17 -17.17 -7.16
CA ASP A 78 1.13 -16.53 -6.35
C ASP A 78 1.72 -15.74 -5.17
N LYS A 79 2.80 -16.23 -4.56
CA LYS A 79 3.51 -15.49 -3.49
C LYS A 79 4.21 -14.26 -4.03
N ILE A 80 4.93 -14.38 -5.15
CA ILE A 80 5.63 -13.26 -5.79
C ILE A 80 4.63 -12.20 -6.24
N ASP A 81 3.54 -12.60 -6.87
CA ASP A 81 2.49 -11.69 -7.36
C ASP A 81 1.81 -10.97 -6.19
N LYS A 82 1.52 -11.68 -5.08
CA LYS A 82 1.00 -11.06 -3.86
C LYS A 82 2.00 -10.09 -3.23
N GLN A 83 3.27 -10.45 -3.16
CA GLN A 83 4.30 -9.57 -2.64
C GLN A 83 4.45 -8.32 -3.51
N ALA A 84 4.50 -8.47 -4.83
CA ALA A 84 4.58 -7.36 -5.77
C ALA A 84 3.35 -6.44 -5.68
N ALA A 85 2.15 -7.00 -5.51
CA ALA A 85 0.92 -6.24 -5.31
C ALA A 85 0.96 -5.44 -3.99
N ASN A 86 1.32 -6.07 -2.88
CA ASN A 86 1.44 -5.42 -1.58
C ASN A 86 2.53 -4.33 -1.60
N ASP A 87 3.68 -4.61 -2.20
CA ASP A 87 4.77 -3.64 -2.33
C ASP A 87 4.34 -2.43 -3.16
N LYS A 88 3.57 -2.66 -4.23
CA LYS A 88 3.02 -1.58 -5.04
C LYS A 88 2.02 -0.74 -4.25
N GLU A 89 1.10 -1.38 -3.53
CA GLU A 89 0.11 -0.68 -2.68
C GLU A 89 0.79 0.18 -1.62
N VAL A 90 1.81 -0.37 -0.94
CA VAL A 90 2.58 0.38 0.06
C VAL A 90 3.32 1.56 -0.57
N ARG A 91 3.93 1.38 -1.75
CA ARG A 91 4.61 2.48 -2.46
C ARG A 91 3.64 3.56 -2.89
N ASP A 92 2.50 3.19 -3.47
CA ASP A 92 1.49 4.13 -3.95
C ASP A 92 0.89 4.91 -2.77
N ALA A 93 0.55 4.23 -1.66
CA ALA A 93 0.08 4.86 -0.44
C ALA A 93 1.13 5.81 0.17
N THR A 94 2.39 5.38 0.23
CA THR A 94 3.49 6.22 0.74
C THR A 94 3.68 7.47 -0.12
N ALA A 95 3.63 7.33 -1.45
CA ALA A 95 3.72 8.46 -2.37
C ALA A 95 2.55 9.43 -2.20
N GLN A 96 1.33 8.90 -2.03
CA GLN A 96 0.14 9.71 -1.76
C GLN A 96 0.28 10.48 -0.44
N TYR A 97 0.64 9.82 0.66
CA TYR A 97 0.78 10.47 1.96
C TYR A 97 1.89 11.51 1.97
N ASN A 98 3.00 11.28 1.27
CA ASN A 98 4.05 12.28 1.12
C ASN A 98 3.56 13.51 0.34
N ALA A 99 2.80 13.30 -0.75
CA ALA A 99 2.22 14.40 -1.53
C ALA A 99 1.19 15.20 -0.72
N GLU A 100 0.37 14.53 0.09
CA GLU A 100 -0.57 15.18 1.00
C GLU A 100 0.15 15.95 2.11
N ALA A 101 1.20 15.38 2.70
CA ALA A 101 2.02 16.05 3.71
C ALA A 101 2.67 17.33 3.15
N ASP A 102 3.25 17.27 1.95
CA ASP A 102 3.83 18.44 1.27
C ASP A 102 2.79 19.53 0.99
N LYS A 103 1.57 19.12 0.62
CA LYS A 103 0.45 20.04 0.40
C LYS A 103 0.06 20.73 1.70
N PHE A 104 -0.17 19.98 2.77
CA PHE A 104 -0.54 20.55 4.06
C PHE A 104 0.57 21.39 4.68
N ALA A 105 1.83 21.04 4.49
CA ALA A 105 2.96 21.86 4.93
C ALA A 105 2.97 23.22 4.24
N LYS A 106 2.69 23.28 2.92
CA LYS A 106 2.57 24.54 2.18
C LYS A 106 1.36 25.35 2.62
N GLU A 107 0.22 24.71 2.82
CA GLU A 107 -1.00 25.37 3.31
C GLU A 107 -0.79 25.96 4.71
N ALA A 108 -0.15 25.22 5.62
CA ALA A 108 0.21 25.70 6.94
C ALA A 108 1.14 26.92 6.86
N GLY A 109 2.20 26.87 6.05
CA GLY A 109 3.10 28.01 5.85
C GLY A 109 2.39 29.24 5.28
N ASN A 110 1.48 29.06 4.33
CA ASN A 110 0.68 30.17 3.77
C ASN A 110 -0.24 30.78 4.83
N LEU A 111 -0.89 29.95 5.65
CA LEU A 111 -1.77 30.42 6.73
C LEU A 111 -0.97 31.16 7.82
N GLU A 112 0.24 30.72 8.15
CA GLU A 112 1.13 31.42 9.08
C GLU A 112 1.51 32.82 8.56
N ILE A 113 1.87 32.92 7.27
CA ILE A 113 2.17 34.20 6.61
C ILE A 113 0.93 35.11 6.64
N GLU A 114 -0.25 34.57 6.34
CA GLU A 114 -1.49 35.34 6.36
C GLU A 114 -1.85 35.82 7.77
N LEU A 115 -1.68 34.97 8.78
CA LEU A 115 -1.91 35.31 10.18
C LEU A 115 -0.99 36.47 10.62
N ASP A 116 0.29 36.40 10.29
CA ASP A 116 1.24 37.47 10.59
C ASP A 116 0.92 38.77 9.84
N ARG A 117 0.47 38.68 8.59
CA ARG A 117 -0.02 39.85 7.84
C ARG A 117 -1.23 40.47 8.54
N LEU A 118 -2.23 39.67 8.90
CA LEU A 118 -3.45 40.14 9.58
C LEU A 118 -3.15 40.75 10.95
N ARG A 119 -2.20 40.21 11.71
CA ARG A 119 -1.74 40.80 12.97
C ARG A 119 -1.15 42.20 12.75
N LYS A 120 -0.25 42.35 11.77
CA LYS A 120 0.35 43.64 11.42
C LYS A 120 -0.70 44.65 10.94
N GLU A 121 -1.64 44.20 10.11
CA GLU A 121 -2.75 45.03 9.63
C GLU A 121 -3.67 45.47 10.77
N LYS A 122 -4.01 44.57 11.70
CA LYS A 122 -4.79 44.90 12.90
C LYS A 122 -4.08 45.96 13.75
N ASP A 123 -2.79 45.79 14.03
CA ASP A 123 -2.02 46.74 14.85
C ASP A 123 -1.95 48.11 14.16
N LYS A 124 -1.75 48.13 12.85
CA LYS A 124 -1.76 49.36 12.04
C LYS A 124 -3.13 50.05 12.11
N LEU A 125 -4.21 49.34 11.82
CA LEU A 125 -5.57 49.89 11.86
C LEU A 125 -5.96 50.38 13.26
N THR A 126 -5.51 49.70 14.31
CA THR A 126 -5.76 50.13 15.69
C THR A 126 -5.12 51.47 15.99
N ARG A 127 -3.87 51.68 15.55
CA ARG A 127 -3.17 52.97 15.68
C ARG A 127 -3.85 54.06 14.86
N GLU A 128 -4.16 53.78 13.60
CA GLU A 128 -4.86 54.74 12.72
C GLU A 128 -6.23 55.14 13.28
N THR A 129 -6.99 54.18 13.81
CA THR A 129 -8.28 54.44 14.47
C THR A 129 -8.12 55.34 15.69
N PHE A 130 -7.09 55.08 16.51
CA PHE A 130 -6.79 55.91 17.67
C PHE A 130 -6.41 57.34 17.27
N ASP A 131 -5.56 57.50 16.25
CA ASP A 131 -5.14 58.81 15.76
C ASP A 131 -6.31 59.60 15.16
N ILE A 132 -7.19 58.94 14.39
CA ILE A 132 -8.42 59.56 13.87
C ILE A 132 -9.33 59.98 15.02
N ALA A 133 -9.55 59.12 16.02
CA ALA A 133 -10.36 59.47 17.19
C ALA A 133 -9.80 60.69 17.92
N LYS A 134 -8.46 60.77 18.09
CA LYS A 134 -7.79 61.92 18.67
C LYS A 134 -8.01 63.19 17.84
N GLN A 135 -7.90 63.13 16.52
CA GLN A 135 -8.15 64.27 15.64
C GLN A 135 -9.59 64.77 15.74
N VAL A 136 -10.57 63.85 15.81
CA VAL A 136 -11.98 64.20 15.99
C VAL A 136 -12.22 64.92 17.31
N GLU A 137 -11.62 64.44 18.41
CA GLU A 137 -11.75 65.11 19.72
C GLU A 137 -11.07 66.49 19.75
N LEU A 138 -9.89 66.62 19.13
CA LEU A 138 -9.23 67.93 18.99
C LEU A 138 -10.10 68.91 18.18
N ALA A 139 -10.71 68.46 17.08
CA ALA A 139 -11.63 69.27 16.29
C ALA A 139 -12.88 69.67 17.09
N ARG A 140 -13.43 68.77 17.92
CA ARG A 140 -14.55 69.08 18.84
C ARG A 140 -14.17 70.13 19.87
N ILE A 141 -12.98 70.04 20.46
CA ILE A 141 -12.47 71.04 21.41
C ILE A 141 -12.29 72.40 20.71
N ALA A 142 -11.65 72.43 19.54
CA ALA A 142 -11.45 73.65 18.77
C ALA A 142 -12.79 74.34 18.43
N ARG A 143 -13.80 73.56 18.04
CA ARG A 143 -15.16 74.06 17.80
C ARG A 143 -15.77 74.67 19.07
N ARG A 144 -15.71 73.98 20.21
CA ARG A 144 -16.26 74.51 21.48
C ARG A 144 -15.56 75.80 21.90
N ASN A 145 -14.24 75.89 21.72
CA ASN A 145 -13.48 77.11 22.01
C ASN A 145 -13.92 78.27 21.12
N ALA A 146 -14.09 78.03 19.82
CA ALA A 146 -14.60 79.04 18.89
C ALA A 146 -16.03 79.48 19.25
N GLU A 147 -16.90 78.56 19.64
CA GLU A 147 -18.27 78.87 20.10
C GLU A 147 -18.24 79.78 21.35
N LEU A 148 -17.37 79.50 22.32
CA LEU A 148 -17.19 80.34 23.51
C LEU A 148 -16.65 81.74 23.18
N GLU A 149 -15.72 81.85 22.23
CA GLU A 149 -15.21 83.15 21.77
C GLU A 149 -16.31 83.97 21.08
N ILE A 150 -17.10 83.35 20.22
CA ILE A 150 -18.26 83.99 19.57
C ILE A 150 -19.25 84.50 20.64
N GLN A 151 -19.56 83.70 21.66
CA GLN A 151 -20.44 84.11 22.75
C GLN A 151 -19.87 85.31 23.50
N ARG A 152 -18.58 85.29 23.87
CA ARG A 152 -17.90 86.41 24.56
C ARG A 152 -17.91 87.70 23.73
N VAL A 153 -17.60 87.60 22.43
CA VAL A 153 -17.60 88.77 21.53
C VAL A 153 -19.01 89.31 21.35
N THR A 154 -20.00 88.43 21.18
CA THR A 154 -21.41 88.82 21.07
C THR A 154 -21.89 89.52 22.34
N GLU A 155 -21.56 89.00 23.52
CA GLU A 155 -21.89 89.61 24.80
C GLU A 155 -21.20 90.97 24.96
N MET A 156 -19.93 91.09 24.58
CA MET A 156 -19.20 92.36 24.59
C MET A 156 -19.85 93.40 23.68
N ILE A 157 -20.23 93.02 22.45
CA ILE A 157 -20.95 93.88 21.51
C ILE A 157 -22.30 94.29 22.10
N HIS A 158 -23.05 93.35 22.68
CA HIS A 158 -24.35 93.62 23.31
C HIS A 158 -24.21 94.62 24.46
N ARG A 159 -23.26 94.41 25.38
CA ARG A 159 -22.95 95.33 26.50
C ARG A 159 -22.56 96.72 26.00
N ARG A 160 -21.73 96.80 24.95
CA ARG A 160 -21.31 98.08 24.34
C ARG A 160 -22.48 98.80 23.67
N ALA A 161 -23.34 98.07 22.97
CA ALA A 161 -24.55 98.60 22.37
C ALA A 161 -25.53 99.12 23.44
N SER A 162 -25.75 98.37 24.52
CA SER A 162 -26.63 98.81 25.63
C SER A 162 -26.09 100.03 26.39
N ALA A 163 -24.77 100.18 26.47
CA ALA A 163 -24.13 101.33 27.09
C ALA A 163 -24.10 102.58 26.17
N SER A 164 -24.32 102.40 24.87
CA SER A 164 -24.29 103.49 23.89
C SER A 164 -25.49 104.42 24.06
N SER A 165 -25.24 105.73 24.08
CA SER A 165 -26.28 106.77 24.13
C SER A 165 -27.14 106.81 22.87
N LEU A 166 -26.68 106.23 21.75
CA LEU A 166 -27.41 106.16 20.49
C LEU A 166 -28.63 105.22 20.53
N VAL A 167 -28.68 104.30 21.51
CA VAL A 167 -29.76 103.30 21.65
C VAL A 167 -30.72 103.65 22.80
N LYS A 168 -30.40 104.69 23.59
CA LYS A 168 -31.30 105.19 24.65
C LYS A 168 -32.30 106.19 24.05
N PRO A 169 -33.62 106.00 24.23
CA PRO A 169 -34.59 106.99 23.78
C PRO A 169 -34.30 108.34 24.46
N PRO A 170 -34.44 109.48 23.74
CA PRO A 170 -34.17 110.78 24.32
C PRO A 170 -35.07 110.98 25.55
N VAL A 171 -34.47 111.45 26.64
CA VAL A 171 -35.19 111.77 27.87
C VAL A 171 -36.14 112.92 27.54
N ILE A 172 -37.44 112.65 27.47
CA ILE A 172 -38.46 113.70 27.35
C ILE A 172 -38.43 114.48 28.67
N PRO A 173 -38.15 115.80 28.66
CA PRO A 173 -38.09 116.58 29.89
C PRO A 173 -39.45 116.55 30.60
N PRO A 174 -39.47 116.41 31.94
CA PRO A 174 -40.72 116.39 32.70
C PRO A 174 -41.46 117.72 32.51
N ALA A 175 -42.75 117.64 32.22
CA ALA A 175 -43.59 118.82 32.03
C ALA A 175 -43.55 119.72 33.28
N PRO A 176 -43.39 121.04 33.12
CA PRO A 176 -43.26 121.96 34.24
C PRO A 176 -44.52 121.90 35.13
N ALA A 177 -44.30 121.82 36.45
CA ALA A 177 -45.37 121.82 37.44
C ALA A 177 -46.19 123.12 37.30
N LYS A 178 -47.50 122.96 37.14
CA LYS A 178 -48.45 124.07 37.08
C LYS A 178 -48.49 124.75 38.45
N SER A 179 -48.15 126.05 38.49
CA SER A 179 -48.50 126.96 39.59
C SER A 179 -49.96 127.35 39.52
#